data_AF-A0A975YID3-F1
#
_entry.id   AF-A0A975YID3-F1
#
_cell.length_a   1.000
_cell.length_b   1.000
_cell.length_c   1.000
_cell.angle_alpha   90.00
_cell.angle_beta   90.00
_cell.angle_gamma   90.00
#
_symmetry.space_group_name_H-M   'P 1'
#
loop_
_entity.id
_entity.type
_entity.pdbx_description
1 polymer ?
#
loop_
_entity_poly.entity_id
_entity_poly.type
_entity_poly.pdbx_seq_one_letter_code
_entity_poly.pdbx_strand_id
1 'polypeptide(L)'
;MIDGDTLQCTDGRRIRLRGIDAPERGERGHRAATEALRRRVEGRSVTVTPHHINRGRIVADVTVEGRNVGQELDRLGHSKRRGARR
;
A
#
# COMPACT_ATOMS: atom_id res chain seq x y z
N MET A 1 2.39 1.05 -10.51
CA MET A 1 2.71 0.48 -9.18
C MET A 1 4.19 0.17 -9.12
N ILE A 2 4.84 0.44 -7.99
CA ILE A 2 6.29 0.25 -7.84
C ILE A 2 6.58 -1.01 -7.01
N ASP A 3 5.96 -1.12 -5.83
CA ASP A 3 6.14 -2.22 -4.87
C ASP A 3 4.79 -2.62 -4.25
N GLY A 4 4.73 -3.71 -3.46
CA GLY A 4 3.51 -4.19 -2.79
C GLY A 4 2.83 -3.21 -1.81
N ASP A 5 3.50 -2.12 -1.43
CA ASP A 5 2.98 -1.04 -0.58
C ASP A 5 3.11 0.36 -1.19
N THR A 6 3.70 0.49 -2.39
CA THR A 6 4.09 1.78 -2.97
C THR A 6 3.39 2.02 -4.30
N LEU A 7 2.48 3.00 -4.28
CA LEU A 7 1.77 3.53 -5.44
C LEU A 7 2.54 4.71 -6.04
N GLN A 8 2.51 4.81 -7.37
CA GLN A 8 2.93 6.01 -8.07
C GLN A 8 1.70 6.63 -8.69
N CYS A 9 1.41 7.87 -8.32
CA CYS A 9 0.35 8.67 -8.91
C CYS A 9 0.79 9.21 -10.26
N THR A 10 -0.19 9.53 -11.11
CA THR A 10 0.02 10.09 -12.45
C THR A 10 0.72 11.46 -12.41
N ASP A 11 0.62 12.18 -11.30
CA ASP A 11 1.33 13.44 -11.03
C ASP A 11 2.79 13.25 -10.56
N GLY A 12 3.30 12.02 -10.58
CA GLY A 12 4.68 11.70 -10.20
C GLY A 12 4.89 11.46 -8.70
N ARG A 13 3.88 11.67 -7.84
CA ARG A 13 4.01 11.43 -6.40
C ARG A 13 4.11 9.95 -6.08
N ARG A 14 4.98 9.62 -5.13
CA ARG A 14 5.14 8.26 -4.59
C ARG A 14 4.46 8.16 -3.23
N ILE A 15 3.51 7.24 -3.12
CA ILE A 15 2.64 7.08 -1.98
C ILE A 15 2.84 5.70 -1.39
N ARG A 16 3.22 5.66 -0.11
CA ARG A 16 3.35 4.43 0.66
C ARG A 16 2.12 4.24 1.53
N LEU A 17 1.53 3.06 1.44
CA LEU A 17 0.37 2.68 2.25
C LEU A 17 0.74 2.67 3.73
N ARG A 18 -0.02 3.41 4.54
CA ARG A 18 0.16 3.46 5.99
C ARG A 18 -0.28 2.14 6.62
N GLY A 19 0.48 1.67 7.61
CA GLY A 19 0.11 0.50 8.42
C GLY A 19 0.52 -0.86 7.84
N ILE A 20 1.02 -0.92 6.61
CA ILE A 20 1.61 -2.14 6.03
C ILE A 20 3.10 -1.93 5.76
N ASP A 21 3.92 -2.94 6.04
CA ASP A 21 5.22 -3.10 5.40
C ASP A 21 5.04 -4.23 4.39
N ALA A 22 4.81 -3.93 3.12
CA ALA A 22 4.75 -4.99 2.13
C ALA A 22 6.13 -5.65 1.94
N PRO A 23 6.17 -6.93 1.54
CA PRO A 23 7.42 -7.54 1.13
C PRO A 23 8.09 -6.78 -0.01
N GLU A 24 9.40 -6.60 0.08
CA GLU A 24 10.23 -5.88 -0.91
C GLU A 24 10.47 -6.73 -2.16
N ARG A 25 10.87 -6.10 -3.28
CA ARG A 25 11.14 -6.81 -4.55
C ARG A 25 12.18 -7.91 -4.32
N GLY A 26 11.77 -9.15 -4.57
CA GLY A 26 12.60 -10.34 -4.35
C GLY A 26 12.20 -11.18 -3.14
N GLU A 27 11.29 -10.68 -2.29
CA GLU A 27 10.80 -11.44 -1.15
C GLU A 27 9.59 -12.32 -1.49
N ARG A 28 9.49 -13.43 -0.76
CA ARG A 28 8.38 -14.37 -0.89
C ARG A 28 7.07 -13.66 -0.52
N GLY A 29 6.14 -13.57 -1.48
CA GLY A 29 4.86 -12.87 -1.30
C GLY A 29 4.77 -11.48 -1.95
N HIS A 30 5.88 -10.89 -2.43
CA HIS A 30 5.86 -9.60 -3.13
C HIS A 30 4.88 -9.61 -4.30
N ARG A 31 5.00 -10.57 -5.23
CA ARG A 31 4.16 -10.64 -6.43
C ARG A 31 2.67 -10.76 -6.07
N ALA A 32 2.35 -11.56 -5.06
CA ALA A 32 0.97 -11.73 -4.59
C ALA A 32 0.42 -10.43 -3.99
N ALA A 33 1.20 -9.73 -3.17
CA ALA A 33 0.84 -8.43 -2.62
C ALA A 33 0.64 -7.36 -3.72
N THR A 34 1.56 -7.30 -4.69
CA THR A 34 1.44 -6.41 -5.84
C THR A 34 0.19 -6.71 -6.66
N GLU A 35 -0.09 -7.96 -7.00
CA GLU A 35 -1.31 -8.30 -7.76
C GLU A 35 -2.59 -8.03 -6.96
N ALA A 36 -2.59 -8.30 -5.66
CA ALA A 36 -3.72 -8.02 -4.77
C ALA A 36 -4.01 -6.52 -4.65
N LEU A 37 -2.97 -5.70 -4.61
CA LEU A 37 -3.07 -4.25 -4.70
C LEU A 37 -3.60 -3.86 -6.08
N ARG A 38 -3.00 -4.37 -7.17
CA ARG A 38 -3.41 -4.08 -8.57
C ARG A 38 -4.89 -4.29 -8.77
N ARG A 39 -5.40 -5.47 -8.43
CA ARG A 39 -6.81 -5.84 -8.63
C ARG A 39 -7.78 -4.93 -7.87
N ARG A 40 -7.34 -4.26 -6.81
CA ARG A 40 -8.14 -3.32 -6.03
C ARG A 40 -8.11 -1.92 -6.59
N VAL A 41 -6.94 -1.45 -7.05
CA VAL A 41 -6.78 -0.07 -7.52
C VAL A 41 -7.06 0.10 -9.01
N GLU A 42 -6.82 -0.93 -9.82
CA GLU A 42 -6.94 -0.85 -11.28
C GLU A 42 -8.39 -0.62 -11.69
N GLY A 43 -8.60 0.44 -12.49
CA GLY A 43 -9.92 0.85 -12.97
C GLY A 43 -10.82 1.52 -11.92
N ARG A 44 -10.32 1.80 -10.70
CA ARG A 44 -11.12 2.42 -9.61
C ARG A 44 -10.53 3.77 -9.18
N SER A 45 -11.41 4.67 -8.73
CA SER A 45 -11.01 5.93 -8.10
C SER A 45 -10.45 5.66 -6.70
N VAL A 46 -9.26 6.17 -6.45
CA VAL A 46 -8.59 6.11 -5.14
C VAL A 46 -8.62 7.45 -4.45
N THR A 47 -9.05 7.43 -3.19
CA THR A 47 -8.86 8.54 -2.27
C THR A 47 -7.56 8.32 -1.51
N VAL A 48 -6.71 9.34 -1.50
CA VAL A 48 -5.44 9.34 -0.77
C VAL A 48 -5.53 10.37 0.34
N THR A 49 -5.40 9.92 1.58
CA THR A 49 -5.31 10.79 2.76
C THR A 49 -3.85 10.81 3.26
N PRO A 50 -3.05 11.83 2.89
CA PRO A 50 -1.66 11.94 3.32
C PRO A 50 -1.56 12.22 4.83
N HIS A 51 -0.58 11.62 5.49
CA HIS A 51 -0.31 11.81 6.92
C HIS A 51 1.03 12.50 7.18
N HIS A 52 2.12 11.92 6.65
CA HIS A 52 3.46 12.47 6.84
C HIS A 52 4.38 12.02 5.71
N ILE A 53 5.54 12.66 5.58
CA ILE A 53 6.58 12.27 4.63
C ILE A 53 7.64 11.46 5.36
N ASN A 54 8.02 10.32 4.81
CA ASN A 54 9.09 9.48 5.33
C ASN A 54 10.06 9.12 4.20
N ARG A 55 11.35 9.46 4.36
CA ARG A 55 12.41 9.21 3.37
C ARG A 55 12.02 9.62 1.94
N GLY A 56 11.41 10.80 1.80
CA GLY A 56 10.97 11.35 0.51
C GLY A 56 9.71 10.71 -0.10
N ARG A 57 9.00 9.87 0.66
CA ARG A 57 7.73 9.25 0.24
C ARG A 57 6.58 9.76 1.10
N ILE A 58 5.43 10.01 0.49
CA ILE A 58 4.22 10.36 1.24
C ILE A 58 3.66 9.09 1.85
N VAL A 59 3.51 9.04 3.18
CA VAL A 59 2.80 7.99 3.88
C VAL A 59 1.33 8.40 3.97
N ALA A 60 0.44 7.60 3.38
CA ALA A 60 -0.98 7.92 3.28
C ALA A 60 -1.86 6.70 3.56
N ASP A 61 -3.05 6.95 4.08
CA ASP A 61 -4.14 5.98 3.99
C ASP A 61 -4.73 6.07 2.58
N VAL A 62 -4.92 4.91 1.93
CA VAL A 62 -5.52 4.84 0.60
C VAL A 62 -6.83 4.08 0.70
N THR A 63 -7.90 4.72 0.23
CA THR A 63 -9.26 4.23 0.28
C THR A 63 -9.80 4.05 -1.13
N VAL A 64 -10.41 2.90 -1.40
CA VAL A 64 -11.13 2.60 -2.65
C VAL A 64 -12.57 2.32 -2.26
N GLU A 65 -13.52 3.08 -2.80
CA GLU A 65 -14.96 2.89 -2.51
C GLU A 65 -15.27 2.83 -0.99
N GLY A 66 -14.57 3.66 -0.19
CA GLY A 66 -14.71 3.69 1.27
C GLY A 66 -13.94 2.62 2.04
N ARG A 67 -13.20 1.73 1.37
CA ARG A 67 -12.41 0.67 2.01
C ARG A 67 -10.92 0.98 2.02
N ASN A 68 -10.29 0.90 3.20
CA ASN A 68 -8.85 1.15 3.33
C ASN A 68 -8.06 -0.04 2.78
N VAL A 69 -7.35 0.20 1.67
CA VAL A 69 -6.60 -0.83 0.93
C VAL A 69 -5.44 -1.38 1.76
N GLY A 70 -4.78 -0.53 2.55
CA GLY A 70 -3.70 -0.97 3.44
C GLY A 70 -4.19 -1.99 4.47
N GLN A 71 -5.30 -1.68 5.16
CA GLN A 71 -5.91 -2.61 6.12
C GLN A 71 -6.40 -3.91 5.48
N GLU A 72 -6.92 -3.86 4.26
CA GLU A 72 -7.33 -5.08 3.57
C GLU A 72 -6.12 -5.97 3.22
N LEU A 73 -5.03 -5.37 2.73
CA LEU A 73 -3.80 -6.11 2.46
C LEU A 73 -3.19 -6.71 3.73
N ASP A 74 -3.24 -5.99 4.84
CA ASP A 74 -2.83 -6.49 6.16
C ASP A 74 -3.65 -7.70 6.60
N ARG A 75 -4.98 -7.62 6.51
CA ARG A 75 -5.90 -8.73 6.85
C ARG A 75 -5.68 -9.97 5.97
N LEU A 76 -5.26 -9.78 4.72
CA LEU A 76 -4.96 -10.87 3.79
C LEU A 76 -3.57 -11.47 3.99
N GLY A 77 -2.80 -11.00 4.99
CA GLY A 77 -1.45 -11.49 5.26
C GLY A 77 -0.42 -11.03 4.24
N HIS A 78 -0.70 -9.95 3.50
CA HIS A 78 0.21 -9.36 2.51
C HIS A 78 1.12 -8.28 3.11
N SER A 79 0.95 -7.96 4.40
CA SER A 79 1.90 -7.16 5.17
C SER A 79 2.86 -8.09 5.91
N LYS A 80 4.12 -7.69 5.97
CA LYS A 80 4.99 -8.07 7.08
C LYS A 80 4.35 -7.46 8.31
N ARG A 81 3.96 -8.30 9.28
CA ARG A 81 3.56 -7.83 10.61
C ARG A 81 4.60 -6.81 11.07
N ARG A 82 4.26 -5.51 11.08
CA ARG A 82 4.91 -4.61 12.02
C ARG A 82 4.57 -5.19 13.38
N GLY A 83 5.62 -5.63 14.09
CA GLY A 83 5.49 -6.28 15.39
C GLY A 83 4.34 -5.64 16.16
N ALA A 84 3.43 -6.50 16.62
CA ALA A 84 2.29 -6.11 17.44
C ALA A 84 2.76 -5.03 18.43
N ARG A 85 2.37 -3.77 18.18
CA ARG A 85 2.42 -2.77 19.23
C ARG A 85 1.28 -3.16 20.17
N ARG A 86 1.63 -4.00 21.16
CA ARG A 86 0.95 -4.03 22.45
C ARG A 86 0.99 -2.65 23.07
#